data_AF-S7NUY7-F1
#
_entry.id   AF-S7NUY7-F1
#
_cell.length_a   1.000
_cell.length_b   1.000
_cell.length_c   1.000
_cell.angle_alpha   90.00
_cell.angle_beta   90.00
_cell.angle_gamma   90.00
#
_symmetry.space_group_name_H-M   'P 1'
#
loop_
_entity.id
_entity.type
_entity.pdbx_description
1 polymer ?
#
loop_
_entity_poly.entity_id
_entity_poly.type
_entity_poly.pdbx_seq_one_letter_code
_entity_poly.pdbx_strand_id
1 'polypeptide(L)'
;MEEKYGEVEEMNVCDNLGDHLVGNVYVKFRREEDAEKAVMDLNNRWFNGQPIYAELSPVTDFREACCRQYEMGECTRGGFCNFMHLKPISRELRRELYGRRRKKHRSRSRSRERRSRSRDRGRGGGRGSGGRERDRRRSRDRERSGRF
;
A
#
# COMPACT_ATOMS: atom_id res chain seq x y z
N MET A 1 -4.38 -8.63 -12.83
CA MET A 1 -3.68 -7.62 -13.64
C MET A 1 -2.91 -8.43 -14.64
N GLU A 2 -3.29 -8.39 -15.90
CA GLU A 2 -2.62 -9.18 -16.93
C GLU A 2 -1.17 -8.70 -17.05
N GLU A 3 -0.23 -9.59 -16.75
CA GLU A 3 1.22 -9.36 -16.83
C GLU A 3 1.68 -9.55 -18.28
N LYS A 4 1.02 -8.87 -19.25
CA LYS A 4 1.32 -9.03 -20.69
C LYS A 4 2.81 -8.81 -20.99
N TYR A 5 3.37 -7.76 -20.38
CA TYR A 5 4.77 -7.40 -20.54
C TYR A 5 5.63 -7.86 -19.37
N GLY A 6 5.07 -7.85 -18.15
CA GLY A 6 5.77 -8.23 -16.93
C GLY A 6 5.00 -7.84 -15.68
N GLU A 7 5.61 -8.10 -14.53
CA GLU A 7 5.05 -7.75 -13.22
C GLU A 7 5.17 -6.23 -12.98
N VAL A 8 4.02 -5.56 -12.86
CA VAL A 8 3.96 -4.13 -12.51
C VAL A 8 4.15 -3.98 -11.00
N GLU A 9 5.10 -3.14 -10.60
CA GLU A 9 5.31 -2.73 -9.21
C GLU A 9 4.38 -1.59 -8.85
N GLU A 10 4.36 -0.56 -9.68
CA GLU A 10 3.61 0.66 -9.45
C GLU A 10 3.14 1.28 -10.77
N MET A 11 1.94 1.88 -10.76
CA MET A 11 1.38 2.58 -11.91
C MET A 11 0.70 3.86 -11.42
N ASN A 12 1.06 4.99 -12.04
CA ASN A 12 0.65 6.32 -11.64
C ASN A 12 0.16 7.11 -12.87
N VAL A 13 -0.90 7.90 -12.68
CA VAL A 13 -1.49 8.77 -13.72
C VAL A 13 -1.41 10.20 -13.22
N CYS A 14 -0.90 11.11 -14.06
CA CYS A 14 -0.78 12.52 -13.76
C CYS A 14 -2.07 13.28 -14.11
N ASP A 15 -2.53 14.08 -13.15
CA ASP A 15 -3.64 15.05 -13.23
C ASP A 15 -3.08 16.50 -13.27
N ASN A 16 -1.82 16.65 -13.71
CA ASN A 16 -1.19 17.95 -13.90
C ASN A 16 -1.96 18.77 -14.94
N LEU A 17 -1.91 20.10 -14.81
CA LEU A 17 -2.51 21.03 -15.80
C LEU A 17 -1.51 21.51 -16.86
N GLY A 18 -0.21 21.34 -16.63
CA GLY A 18 0.84 21.81 -17.54
C GLY A 18 1.16 20.78 -18.62
N ASP A 19 1.42 21.25 -19.84
CA ASP A 19 1.61 20.43 -21.04
C ASP A 19 2.72 19.37 -20.92
N HIS A 20 3.71 19.60 -20.06
CA HIS A 20 4.83 18.67 -19.83
C HIS A 20 4.46 17.45 -18.97
N LEU A 21 3.34 17.49 -18.24
CA LEU A 21 2.93 16.41 -17.33
C LEU A 21 1.45 16.02 -17.43
N VAL A 22 0.62 16.83 -18.10
CA VAL A 22 -0.82 16.58 -18.24
C VAL A 22 -1.06 15.24 -18.93
N GLY A 23 -1.80 14.35 -18.26
CA GLY A 23 -2.17 13.05 -18.80
C GLY A 23 -1.04 12.02 -18.87
N ASN A 24 0.18 12.33 -18.41
CA ASN A 24 1.27 11.36 -18.41
C ASN A 24 0.93 10.14 -17.55
N VAL A 25 1.29 8.95 -18.04
CA VAL A 25 1.11 7.69 -17.33
C VAL A 25 2.48 7.05 -17.14
N TYR A 26 2.82 6.77 -15.88
CA TYR A 26 4.08 6.12 -15.52
C TYR A 26 3.80 4.71 -15.02
N VAL A 27 4.55 3.75 -15.55
CA VAL A 27 4.47 2.34 -15.15
C VAL A 27 5.86 1.87 -14.79
N LYS A 28 6.03 1.43 -13.54
CA LYS A 28 7.27 0.81 -13.06
C LYS A 28 7.09 -0.70 -13.05
N PHE A 29 7.90 -1.37 -13.87
CA PHE A 29 8.01 -2.81 -13.89
C PHE A 29 9.05 -3.29 -12.88
N ARG A 30 8.92 -4.53 -12.44
CA ARG A 30 9.92 -5.19 -11.57
C ARG A 30 11.25 -5.43 -12.28
N ARG A 31 11.22 -5.56 -13.61
CA ARG A 31 12.37 -5.85 -14.47
C ARG A 31 12.47 -4.83 -15.58
N GLU A 32 13.68 -4.39 -15.89
CA GLU A 32 13.93 -3.40 -16.96
C GLU A 32 13.59 -3.97 -18.34
N GLU A 33 13.88 -5.26 -18.57
CA GLU A 33 13.57 -5.94 -19.84
C GLU A 33 12.07 -5.93 -20.17
N ASP A 34 11.21 -5.92 -19.15
CA ASP A 34 9.75 -5.88 -19.33
C ASP A 34 9.27 -4.47 -19.69
N ALA A 35 9.95 -3.44 -19.21
CA ALA A 35 9.70 -2.05 -19.60
C ALA A 35 10.07 -1.82 -21.08
N GLU A 36 11.21 -2.36 -21.52
CA GLU A 36 11.65 -2.25 -22.91
C GLU A 36 10.64 -2.93 -23.87
N LYS A 37 10.21 -4.15 -23.56
CA LYS A 37 9.16 -4.85 -24.34
C LYS A 37 7.86 -4.05 -24.39
N ALA A 38 7.45 -3.45 -23.27
CA ALA A 38 6.25 -2.64 -23.21
C ALA A 38 6.34 -1.42 -24.13
N VAL A 39 7.47 -0.70 -24.11
CA VAL A 39 7.71 0.46 -24.99
C VAL A 39 7.66 0.07 -26.47
N MET A 40 8.33 -1.02 -26.85
CA MET A 40 8.34 -1.49 -28.25
C MET A 40 6.94 -1.86 -28.76
N ASP A 41 6.14 -2.57 -27.95
CA ASP A 41 4.79 -2.97 -28.36
C ASP A 41 3.80 -1.81 -28.30
N LEU A 42 3.85 -0.95 -27.28
CA LEU A 42 2.90 0.15 -27.09
C LEU A 42 3.00 1.22 -28.18
N ASN A 43 4.20 1.53 -28.67
CA ASN A 43 4.39 2.48 -29.77
C ASN A 43 3.76 2.04 -31.10
N ASN A 44 3.32 0.77 -31.21
CA ASN A 44 2.61 0.24 -32.38
C ASN A 44 1.09 0.09 -32.14
N ARG A 45 0.56 0.69 -31.06
CA ARG A 45 -0.84 0.54 -30.64
C ARG A 45 -1.58 1.87 -30.61
N TRP A 46 -2.90 1.74 -30.63
CA TRP A 46 -3.84 2.85 -30.57
C TRP A 46 -4.70 2.74 -29.31
N PHE A 47 -5.05 3.88 -28.72
CA PHE A 47 -5.95 3.99 -27.60
C PHE A 47 -6.89 5.17 -27.80
N ASN A 48 -8.20 4.95 -27.66
CA ASN A 48 -9.22 5.99 -27.80
C ASN A 48 -9.10 6.83 -29.10
N GLY A 49 -8.76 6.18 -30.22
CA GLY A 49 -8.62 6.85 -31.52
C GLY A 49 -7.31 7.63 -31.71
N GLN A 50 -6.37 7.57 -30.76
CA GLN A 50 -5.06 8.21 -30.85
C GLN A 50 -3.92 7.18 -30.78
N PRO A 51 -2.79 7.40 -31.46
CA PRO A 51 -1.61 6.56 -31.29
C PRO A 51 -1.05 6.69 -29.88
N ILE A 52 -0.52 5.60 -29.33
CA ILE A 52 0.15 5.61 -28.02
C ILE A 52 1.61 5.96 -28.22
N TYR A 53 2.12 6.89 -27.41
CA TYR A 53 3.54 7.21 -27.31
C TYR A 53 4.09 6.68 -25.99
N ALA A 54 5.12 5.84 -26.06
CA ALA A 54 5.78 5.25 -24.90
C ALA A 54 7.29 5.41 -25.01
N GLU A 55 7.94 5.74 -23.90
CA GLU A 55 9.40 5.85 -23.80
C GLU A 55 9.87 5.35 -22.42
N LEU A 56 11.17 5.04 -22.32
CA LEU A 56 11.79 4.71 -21.04
C LEU A 56 11.99 5.99 -20.24
N SER A 57 11.50 5.99 -19.00
CA SER A 57 11.62 7.13 -18.09
C SER A 57 12.79 6.94 -17.12
N PRO A 58 13.59 7.99 -16.84
CA PRO A 58 14.65 7.93 -15.83
C PRO A 58 14.11 7.99 -14.39
N VAL A 59 12.79 8.13 -14.20
CA VAL A 59 12.16 8.22 -12.88
C VAL A 59 12.22 6.86 -12.18
N THR A 60 13.01 6.77 -11.11
CA THR A 60 13.21 5.52 -10.35
C THR A 60 12.38 5.46 -9.05
N ASP A 61 12.14 6.60 -8.40
CA ASP A 61 11.32 6.73 -7.19
C ASP A 61 10.23 7.80 -7.37
N PHE A 62 8.97 7.35 -7.43
CA PHE A 62 7.83 8.26 -7.57
C PHE A 62 7.64 9.16 -6.36
N ARG A 63 8.08 8.76 -5.17
CA ARG A 63 7.90 9.57 -3.95
C ARG A 63 8.68 10.88 -4.00
N GLU A 64 9.81 10.88 -4.70
CA GLU A 64 10.62 12.09 -4.92
C GLU A 64 10.09 12.92 -6.09
N ALA A 65 9.48 12.28 -7.09
CA ALA A 65 8.89 12.95 -8.24
C ALA A 65 7.49 13.55 -7.97
N CYS A 66 6.79 13.09 -6.94
CA CYS A 66 5.43 13.53 -6.62
C CYS A 66 5.38 14.87 -5.86
N CYS A 67 4.38 15.68 -6.17
CA CYS A 67 4.15 16.94 -5.49
C CYS A 67 3.46 16.72 -4.13
N ARG A 68 4.21 16.85 -3.03
CA ARG A 68 3.67 16.72 -1.67
C ARG A 68 2.59 17.76 -1.35
N GLN A 69 2.71 18.99 -1.87
CA GLN A 69 1.69 20.02 -1.68
C GLN A 69 0.38 19.64 -2.37
N TYR A 70 0.44 18.99 -3.53
CA TYR A 70 -0.77 18.53 -4.23
C TYR A 70 -1.45 17.39 -3.49
N GLU A 71 -0.66 16.46 -2.92
CA GLU A 71 -1.18 15.39 -2.06
C GLU A 71 -1.99 15.92 -0.86
N MET A 72 -1.59 17.09 -0.32
CA MET A 72 -2.31 17.78 0.75
C MET A 72 -3.43 18.72 0.25
N GLY A 73 -3.58 18.91 -1.06
CA GLY A 73 -4.56 19.83 -1.65
C GLY A 73 -4.17 21.32 -1.63
N GLU A 74 -2.89 21.62 -1.42
CA GLU A 74 -2.37 22.98 -1.20
C GLU A 74 -1.46 23.49 -2.34
N CYS A 75 -1.28 22.70 -3.41
CA CYS A 75 -0.45 23.12 -4.53
C CYS A 75 -1.10 24.25 -5.33
N THR A 76 -0.52 25.45 -5.26
CA THR A 76 -1.01 26.65 -5.97
C THR A 76 -0.26 26.94 -7.27
N ARG A 77 0.72 26.11 -7.65
CA ARG A 77 1.55 26.33 -8.85
C ARG A 77 0.79 26.11 -10.16
N GLY A 78 -0.36 25.44 -10.12
CA GLY A 78 -1.18 25.15 -11.30
C GLY A 78 -0.38 24.44 -12.40
N GLY A 79 -0.48 24.94 -13.63
CA GLY A 79 0.25 24.40 -14.80
C GLY A 79 1.78 24.56 -14.73
N PHE A 80 2.32 25.35 -13.80
CA PHE A 80 3.76 25.56 -13.63
C PHE A 80 4.40 24.58 -12.63
N CYS A 81 3.64 23.63 -12.09
CA CYS A 81 4.23 22.62 -11.21
C CYS A 81 5.04 21.59 -12.00
N ASN A 82 6.31 21.42 -11.61
CA ASN A 82 7.22 20.44 -12.22
C ASN A 82 7.22 19.08 -11.52
N PHE A 83 6.36 18.90 -10.51
CA PHE A 83 6.22 17.63 -9.80
C PHE A 83 4.91 16.95 -10.20
N MET A 84 4.89 15.62 -10.15
CA MET A 84 3.74 14.83 -10.54
C MET A 84 2.57 15.07 -9.59
N HIS A 85 1.42 15.47 -10.14
CA HIS A 85 0.14 15.54 -9.44
C HIS A 85 -0.60 14.25 -9.72
N LEU A 86 -0.63 13.31 -8.77
CA LEU A 86 -1.23 12.00 -9.03
C LEU A 86 -2.76 12.04 -8.97
N LYS A 87 -3.42 11.40 -9.94
CA LYS A 87 -4.87 11.21 -9.91
C LYS A 87 -5.24 10.26 -8.77
N PRO A 88 -6.08 10.67 -7.80
CA PRO A 88 -6.53 9.76 -6.76
C PRO A 88 -7.45 8.70 -7.36
N ILE A 89 -7.13 7.43 -7.13
CA ILE A 89 -7.99 6.29 -7.49
C ILE A 89 -9.01 6.01 -6.39
N SER A 90 -10.20 5.55 -6.78
CA SER A 90 -11.22 5.14 -5.82
C SER A 90 -10.74 3.98 -4.94
N ARG A 91 -11.26 3.89 -3.71
CA ARG A 91 -10.91 2.78 -2.79
C ARG A 91 -11.24 1.40 -3.35
N GLU A 92 -12.29 1.33 -4.16
CA GLU A 92 -12.75 0.11 -4.83
C GLU A 92 -11.78 -0.30 -5.93
N LEU A 93 -11.41 0.63 -6.81
CA LEU A 93 -10.43 0.38 -7.87
C LEU A 93 -9.09 -0.03 -7.27
N ARG A 94 -8.63 0.66 -6.22
CA ARG A 94 -7.40 0.29 -5.50
C ARG A 94 -7.46 -1.15 -4.96
N ARG A 95 -8.62 -1.58 -4.46
CA ARG A 95 -8.82 -2.95 -3.97
C ARG A 95 -8.84 -3.97 -5.11
N GLU A 96 -9.43 -3.63 -6.24
CA GLU A 96 -9.45 -4.51 -7.41
C GLU A 96 -8.05 -4.72 -7.99
N LEU A 97 -7.31 -3.63 -8.20
CA LEU A 97 -5.97 -3.66 -8.79
C LEU A 97 -4.95 -4.33 -7.85
N TYR A 98 -4.91 -3.94 -6.57
CA TYR A 98 -3.86 -4.37 -5.64
C TYR A 98 -4.31 -5.35 -4.55
N GLY A 99 -5.61 -5.45 -4.26
CA GLY A 99 -6.13 -6.27 -3.16
C GLY A 99 -6.01 -7.79 -3.39
N ARG A 100 -5.89 -8.24 -4.64
CA ARG A 100 -5.71 -9.66 -4.97
C ARG A 100 -4.31 -10.18 -4.59
N ARG A 101 -3.28 -9.32 -4.58
CA ARG A 101 -1.87 -9.69 -4.29
C ARG A 101 -1.67 -10.20 -2.85
N ARG A 102 -2.45 -9.68 -1.88
CA ARG A 102 -2.33 -10.03 -0.44
C ARG A 102 -2.82 -11.43 -0.06
N LYS A 103 -3.65 -12.10 -0.87
CA LYS A 103 -4.18 -13.43 -0.51
C LYS A 103 -3.15 -14.56 -0.70
N LYS A 104 -2.13 -14.38 -1.54
CA LYS A 104 -1.15 -15.44 -1.85
C LYS A 104 -0.14 -15.71 -0.72
N HIS A 105 0.11 -14.73 0.18
CA HIS A 105 1.06 -14.86 1.29
C HIS A 105 0.48 -15.39 2.60
N ARG A 106 -0.85 -15.54 2.74
CA ARG A 106 -1.49 -15.88 4.01
C ARG A 106 -1.82 -17.37 4.19
N SER A 107 -1.45 -18.24 3.23
CA SER A 107 -1.78 -19.67 3.25
C SER A 107 -0.69 -20.59 3.82
N ARG A 108 0.42 -20.07 4.38
CA ARG A 108 1.53 -20.91 4.87
C ARG A 108 1.67 -21.08 6.39
N SER A 109 0.65 -20.78 7.18
CA SER A 109 0.66 -21.09 8.62
C SER A 109 -0.72 -21.49 9.17
N ARG A 110 -1.30 -22.53 8.58
CA ARG A 110 -2.31 -23.37 9.25
C ARG A 110 -2.00 -24.84 9.02
N SER A 111 -0.79 -25.28 9.35
CA SER A 111 -0.53 -26.70 9.58
C SER A 111 -1.29 -27.11 10.83
N ARG A 112 -2.47 -27.68 10.57
CA ARG A 112 -3.17 -28.59 11.47
C ARG A 112 -2.18 -29.70 11.85
N GLU A 113 -1.74 -29.74 13.09
CA GLU A 113 -1.24 -30.99 13.68
C GLU A 113 -2.18 -31.43 14.79
N ARG A 114 -3.29 -32.04 14.36
CA ARG A 114 -3.97 -33.07 15.16
C ARG A 114 -3.20 -34.37 14.94
N ARG A 115 -2.31 -34.75 15.87
CA ARG A 115 -1.86 -36.14 16.01
C ARG A 115 -1.82 -36.54 17.48
N SER A 116 -2.71 -37.47 17.78
CA SER A 116 -2.91 -38.23 19.02
C SER A 116 -1.78 -39.23 19.33
N ARG A 117 -1.70 -39.66 20.60
CA ARG A 117 -0.98 -40.83 21.21
C ARG A 117 0.26 -40.39 22.03
N SER A 118 0.54 -40.84 23.25
CA SER A 118 0.14 -42.06 23.97
C SER A 118 0.17 -41.88 25.50
N ARG A 119 -0.42 -42.87 26.17
CA ARG A 119 -0.60 -43.10 27.60
C ARG A 119 0.68 -43.11 28.45
N ASP A 120 0.44 -42.90 29.74
CA ASP A 120 0.94 -43.68 30.90
C ASP A 120 2.05 -43.11 31.82
N ARG A 121 1.67 -43.03 33.11
CA ARG A 121 2.44 -43.11 34.38
C ARG A 121 2.79 -41.83 35.13
N GLY A 122 2.22 -41.68 36.34
CA GLY A 122 2.92 -41.01 37.46
C GLY A 122 2.08 -40.28 38.52
N ARG A 123 1.53 -41.05 39.48
CA ARG A 123 1.24 -40.74 40.91
C ARG A 123 1.45 -39.33 41.49
N GLY A 124 0.47 -38.93 42.32
CA GLY A 124 0.58 -38.06 43.51
C GLY A 124 0.14 -36.62 43.25
N GLY A 125 -0.79 -35.97 43.96
CA GLY A 125 -1.26 -36.10 45.34
C GLY A 125 -1.22 -34.69 45.95
N GLY A 126 -2.30 -34.22 46.59
CA GLY A 126 -2.21 -33.05 47.50
C GLY A 126 -3.30 -31.98 47.37
N ARG A 127 -3.84 -31.60 48.54
CA ARG A 127 -4.90 -30.63 48.84
C ARG A 127 -4.35 -29.20 49.04
N GLY A 128 -5.23 -28.20 49.02
CA GLY A 128 -5.08 -26.89 49.71
C GLY A 128 -5.06 -25.68 48.75
N SER A 129 -6.01 -24.74 48.76
CA SER A 129 -6.38 -23.71 49.75
C SER A 129 -5.64 -22.36 49.55
N GLY A 130 -6.40 -21.26 49.59
CA GLY A 130 -5.93 -19.85 49.61
C GLY A 130 -6.12 -19.13 48.27
N GLY A 131 -7.03 -18.18 48.06
CA GLY A 131 -7.47 -17.12 48.96
C GLY A 131 -6.51 -15.93 48.86
N ARG A 132 -6.93 -14.86 48.16
CA ARG A 132 -6.52 -13.46 48.38
C ARG A 132 -7.29 -12.50 47.46
N GLU A 133 -8.39 -12.00 48.00
CA GLU A 133 -8.84 -10.63 47.75
C GLU A 133 -7.73 -9.65 48.18
N ARG A 134 -7.58 -8.52 47.47
CA ARG A 134 -7.51 -7.19 48.12
C ARG A 134 -7.50 -6.03 47.11
N ASP A 135 -8.47 -5.17 47.39
CA ASP A 135 -8.61 -3.74 47.11
C ASP A 135 -7.33 -2.89 46.99
N ARG A 136 -7.45 -1.81 46.22
CA ARG A 136 -7.32 -0.38 46.64
C ARG A 136 -7.22 0.49 45.37
N ARG A 137 -8.31 1.12 44.89
CA ARG A 137 -8.84 2.44 45.29
C ARG A 137 -7.77 3.53 45.54
N ARG A 138 -7.96 4.62 44.78
CA ARG A 138 -7.92 6.05 45.15
C ARG A 138 -6.74 6.92 44.71
N SER A 139 -7.14 7.93 43.93
CA SER A 139 -6.89 9.37 44.11
C SER A 139 -5.53 9.92 43.71
N ARG A 140 -5.56 10.83 42.72
CA ARG A 140 -5.46 12.28 43.02
C ARG A 140 -5.90 13.11 41.80
N ASP A 141 -7.18 13.46 41.81
CA ASP A 141 -7.58 14.83 41.49
C ASP A 141 -7.16 15.74 42.65
N ARG A 142 -6.49 16.84 42.30
CA ARG A 142 -6.46 18.13 43.02
C ARG A 142 -6.30 19.14 41.88
N GLU A 143 -7.37 19.79 41.43
CA GLU A 143 -7.92 21.04 42.00
C GLU A 143 -6.83 22.10 42.23
N ARG A 144 -6.98 23.40 41.97
CA ARG A 144 -8.00 24.28 41.36
C ARG A 144 -7.48 25.69 41.72
N SER A 145 -7.47 26.64 40.78
CA SER A 145 -7.61 28.10 40.99
C SER A 145 -7.05 28.82 39.76
N GLY A 146 -7.69 29.77 39.08
CA GLY A 146 -8.91 30.52 39.33
C GLY A 146 -8.63 32.03 39.19
N ARG A 147 -9.49 32.72 38.42
CA ARG A 147 -9.70 34.19 38.35
C ARG A 147 -8.63 34.96 37.54
N PHE A 148 -8.93 36.02 36.79
CA PHE A 148 -10.09 36.92 36.65
C PHE A 148 -10.40 37.14 35.15
#